data_AF-A0A3N6G6L2-F1
#
_entry.id   AF-A0A3N6G6L2-F1
#
_cell.length_a   1.000
_cell.length_b   1.000
_cell.length_c   1.000
_cell.angle_alpha   90.00
_cell.angle_beta   90.00
_cell.angle_gamma   90.00
#
_symmetry.space_group_name_H-M   'P 1'
#
loop_
_entity.id
_entity.type
_entity.pdbx_description
1 polymer ?
#
loop_
_entity_poly.entity_id
_entity_poly.type
_entity_poly.pdbx_seq_one_letter_code
_entity_poly.pdbx_strand_id
1 'polypeptide(L)'
;MNRSQRFEWKLTARHSTSTWQYFVGGEKIAGLDDGGAQPGATVTHRVDFGNKTGRQKVLAVWNIADTTNAFCACIDVNVSQQPRRSGSTTLRPPRPGRAATRPGRGAVHGGRKAAWRGSLA
;
A
#
# COMPACT_ATOMS: atom_id res chain seq x y z
N MET A 1 -9.01 -0.74 15.27
CA MET A 1 -7.69 -1.11 14.68
C MET A 1 -7.90 -1.09 13.17
N ASN A 2 -7.25 -0.22 12.40
CA ASN A 2 -7.41 -0.23 10.94
C ASN A 2 -6.32 -1.12 10.31
N ARG A 3 -6.64 -1.79 9.22
CA ARG A 3 -5.69 -2.67 8.50
C ARG A 3 -5.60 -2.22 7.07
N SER A 4 -5.12 -1.00 6.90
CA SER A 4 -5.01 -0.36 5.59
C SER A 4 -3.66 -0.63 4.95
N GLN A 5 -3.64 -0.95 3.66
CA GLN A 5 -2.44 -0.96 2.83
C GLN A 5 -2.47 0.18 1.81
N ARG A 6 -1.28 0.63 1.42
CA ARG A 6 -1.11 1.68 0.41
C ARG A 6 -0.76 1.03 -0.92
N PHE A 7 -1.58 1.29 -1.94
CA PHE A 7 -1.32 0.91 -3.32
C PHE A 7 -0.87 2.14 -4.11
N GLU A 8 0.21 2.00 -4.87
CA GLU A 8 0.74 3.05 -5.75
C GLU A 8 0.71 2.55 -7.18
N TRP A 9 0.06 3.31 -8.06
CA TRP A 9 0.10 3.09 -9.50
C TRP A 9 1.05 4.09 -10.14
N LYS A 10 1.94 3.60 -10.99
CA LYS A 10 2.75 4.44 -11.88
C LYS A 10 2.26 4.24 -13.30
N LEU A 11 1.69 5.29 -13.86
CA LEU A 11 1.03 5.26 -15.16
C LEU A 11 1.99 5.79 -16.21
N THR A 12 2.32 4.99 -17.23
CA THR A 12 3.14 5.50 -18.34
C THR A 12 2.28 6.17 -19.41
N ALA A 13 1.07 5.66 -19.65
CA ALA A 13 -0.02 6.36 -20.32
C ALA A 13 -1.09 6.80 -19.31
N ARG A 14 -1.51 8.08 -19.36
CA ARG A 14 -2.54 8.64 -18.46
C ARG A 14 -3.87 8.72 -19.17
N HIS A 15 -4.69 7.69 -19.04
CA HIS A 15 -6.03 7.62 -19.64
C HIS A 15 -7.09 8.26 -18.74
N SER A 16 -8.15 8.81 -19.33
CA SER A 16 -9.36 9.19 -18.61
C SER A 16 -9.88 7.97 -17.84
N THR A 17 -10.12 8.12 -16.54
CA THR A 17 -10.36 7.01 -15.63
C THR A 17 -11.78 7.05 -15.09
N SER A 18 -12.49 5.92 -15.19
CA SER A 18 -13.80 5.77 -14.55
C SER A 18 -13.60 5.35 -13.10
N THR A 19 -13.15 4.11 -12.88
CA THR A 19 -13.03 3.58 -11.51
C THR A 19 -11.76 2.79 -11.26
N TRP A 20 -11.29 2.87 -10.04
CA TRP A 20 -10.30 1.97 -9.45
C TRP A 20 -11.01 1.01 -8.51
N GLN A 21 -10.79 -0.29 -8.68
CA GLN A 21 -11.46 -1.32 -7.89
C GLN A 21 -10.44 -2.29 -7.31
N TYR A 22 -10.66 -2.71 -6.06
CA TYR A 22 -9.80 -3.64 -5.36
C TYR A 22 -10.62 -4.81 -4.83
N PHE A 23 -10.19 -6.02 -5.13
CA PHE A 23 -10.86 -7.26 -4.76
C PHE A 23 -9.93 -8.17 -3.97
N VAL A 24 -10.49 -8.92 -3.02
CA VAL A 24 -9.79 -10.02 -2.32
C VAL A 24 -10.70 -11.22 -2.30
N GLY A 25 -10.24 -12.35 -2.83
CA GLY A 25 -11.05 -13.57 -2.92
C GLY A 25 -12.33 -13.41 -3.74
N GLY A 26 -12.34 -12.49 -4.72
CA GLY A 26 -13.51 -12.17 -5.55
C GLY A 26 -14.45 -11.12 -4.95
N GLU A 27 -14.30 -10.75 -3.69
CA GLU A 27 -15.10 -9.72 -3.03
C GLU A 27 -14.47 -8.33 -3.21
N LYS A 28 -15.25 -7.33 -3.62
CA LYS A 28 -14.80 -5.94 -3.72
C LYS A 28 -14.63 -5.34 -2.32
N ILE A 29 -13.41 -4.94 -1.99
CA ILE A 29 -13.06 -4.33 -0.69
C ILE A 29 -12.89 -2.81 -0.76
N ALA A 30 -12.65 -2.25 -1.94
CA ALA A 30 -12.62 -0.81 -2.15
C ALA A 30 -12.97 -0.43 -3.60
N GLY A 31 -13.52 0.76 -3.77
CA GLY A 31 -13.77 1.39 -5.05
C GLY A 31 -13.53 2.90 -4.94
N LEU A 32 -12.88 3.47 -5.93
CA LEU A 32 -12.72 4.92 -6.09
C LEU A 32 -13.22 5.28 -7.48
N ASP A 33 -14.03 6.33 -7.57
CA ASP A 33 -14.57 6.85 -8.82
C ASP A 33 -13.87 8.17 -9.14
N ASP A 34 -13.20 8.20 -10.29
CA ASP A 34 -12.52 9.38 -10.82
C ASP A 34 -13.41 10.19 -11.78
N GLY A 35 -14.64 9.72 -12.07
CA GLY A 35 -15.65 10.46 -12.84
C GLY A 35 -15.23 10.79 -14.28
N GLY A 36 -14.29 10.05 -14.86
CA GLY A 36 -13.71 10.35 -16.17
C GLY A 36 -12.56 11.36 -16.14
N ALA A 37 -12.04 11.72 -14.97
CA ALA A 37 -10.86 12.58 -14.88
C ALA A 37 -9.61 11.86 -15.42
N GLN A 38 -8.68 12.64 -15.96
CA GLN A 38 -7.34 12.15 -16.26
C GLN A 38 -6.49 12.22 -14.98
N PRO A 39 -6.04 11.09 -14.41
CA PRO A 39 -5.27 11.07 -13.18
C PRO A 39 -3.85 11.60 -13.38
N GLY A 40 -3.18 11.92 -12.26
CA GLY A 40 -1.74 12.20 -12.27
C GLY A 40 -0.91 10.97 -12.65
N ALA A 41 0.37 11.17 -12.99
CA ALA A 41 1.29 10.07 -13.35
C ALA A 41 1.54 9.07 -12.21
N THR A 42 1.27 9.47 -10.97
CA THR A 42 1.32 8.59 -9.81
C THR A 42 0.05 8.75 -9.01
N VAL A 43 -0.65 7.63 -8.81
CA VAL A 43 -1.88 7.57 -8.04
C VAL A 43 -1.65 6.73 -6.80
N THR A 44 -2.15 7.19 -5.65
CA THR A 44 -2.01 6.50 -4.37
C THR A 44 -3.37 6.26 -3.75
N HIS A 45 -3.68 5.00 -3.46
CA HIS A 45 -4.90 4.60 -2.76
C HIS A 45 -4.57 3.95 -1.42
N ARG A 46 -5.40 4.24 -0.40
CA ARG A 46 -5.39 3.52 0.87
C ARG A 46 -6.62 2.62 0.90
N VAL A 47 -6.37 1.32 0.98
CA VAL A 47 -7.42 0.29 0.97
C VAL A 47 -7.44 -0.39 2.33
N ASP A 48 -8.60 -0.36 3.00
CA ASP A 48 -8.81 -1.07 4.25
C ASP A 48 -9.23 -2.52 3.98
N PHE A 49 -8.56 -3.46 4.62
CA PHE A 49 -8.86 -4.89 4.52
C PHE A 49 -9.90 -5.34 5.56
N GLY A 50 -10.33 -4.43 6.44
CA GLY A 50 -11.29 -4.71 7.51
C GLY A 50 -10.80 -5.87 8.38
N ASN A 51 -11.57 -6.94 8.38
CA ASN A 51 -11.28 -8.12 9.20
C ASN A 51 -10.28 -9.11 8.55
N LYS A 52 -9.93 -8.93 7.27
CA LYS A 52 -9.02 -9.84 6.54
C LYS A 52 -7.58 -9.67 7.05
N THR A 53 -6.90 -10.78 7.32
CA THR A 53 -5.52 -10.83 7.85
C THR A 53 -4.68 -11.90 7.17
N GLY A 54 -3.37 -11.84 7.34
CA GLY A 54 -2.44 -12.82 6.77
C GLY A 54 -2.20 -12.59 5.29
N ARG A 55 -1.78 -13.65 4.59
CA ARG A 55 -1.53 -13.59 3.13
C ARG A 55 -2.84 -13.47 2.38
N GLN A 56 -2.95 -12.44 1.54
CA GLN A 56 -4.12 -12.16 0.73
C GLN A 56 -3.66 -11.89 -0.71
N LYS A 57 -4.45 -12.34 -1.67
CA LYS A 57 -4.29 -11.98 -3.08
C LYS A 57 -5.27 -10.87 -3.42
N VAL A 58 -4.75 -9.74 -3.87
CA VAL A 58 -5.53 -8.57 -4.28
C VAL A 58 -5.58 -8.54 -5.81
N LEU A 59 -6.77 -8.40 -6.37
CA LEU A 59 -6.94 -8.00 -7.77
C LEU A 59 -7.26 -6.50 -7.78
N ALA A 60 -6.39 -5.71 -8.38
CA ALA A 60 -6.57 -4.28 -8.57
C ALA A 60 -6.93 -4.02 -10.04
N VAL A 61 -8.05 -3.35 -10.28
CA VAL A 61 -8.61 -3.10 -11.62
C VAL A 61 -8.71 -1.59 -11.83
N TRP A 62 -8.11 -1.10 -12.90
CA TRP A 62 -8.19 0.27 -13.36
C TRP A 62 -9.05 0.31 -14.63
N ASN A 63 -10.27 0.82 -14.51
CA ASN A 63 -11.20 0.95 -15.62
C ASN A 63 -11.01 2.30 -16.33
N ILE A 64 -10.84 2.24 -17.64
CA ILE A 64 -10.73 3.43 -18.49
C ILE A 64 -12.14 3.96 -18.76
N ALA A 65 -12.33 5.29 -18.82
CA ALA A 65 -13.66 5.87 -18.90
C ALA A 65 -14.26 5.86 -20.32
N ASP A 66 -13.41 6.01 -21.33
CA ASP A 66 -13.79 6.16 -22.74
C ASP A 66 -13.64 4.86 -23.56
N THR A 67 -13.27 3.75 -22.91
CA THR A 67 -13.15 2.44 -23.54
C THR A 67 -13.75 1.34 -22.66
N THR A 68 -14.02 0.17 -23.25
CA THR A 68 -14.42 -1.03 -22.50
C THR A 68 -13.22 -1.77 -21.86
N ASN A 69 -12.02 -1.21 -21.95
CA ASN A 69 -10.80 -1.85 -21.49
C ASN A 69 -10.49 -1.51 -20.02
N ALA A 70 -9.74 -2.39 -19.38
CA ALA A 70 -9.23 -2.17 -18.03
C ALA A 70 -7.83 -2.77 -17.88
N PHE A 71 -7.01 -2.14 -17.03
CA PHE A 71 -5.73 -2.69 -16.61
C PHE A 71 -5.90 -3.44 -15.29
N CYS A 72 -5.42 -4.69 -15.24
CA CYS A 72 -5.54 -5.55 -14.08
C CYS A 72 -4.15 -5.89 -13.50
N ALA A 73 -4.01 -5.78 -12.18
CA ALA A 73 -2.81 -6.19 -11.46
C ALA A 73 -3.16 -7.14 -10.30
N CYS A 74 -2.48 -8.28 -10.24
CA CYS A 74 -2.58 -9.22 -9.13
C CYS A 74 -1.43 -8.97 -8.14
N ILE A 75 -1.77 -8.68 -6.89
CA ILE A 75 -0.82 -8.26 -5.86
C ILE A 75 -0.98 -9.14 -4.64
N ASP A 76 0.06 -9.90 -4.30
CA ASP A 76 0.10 -10.66 -3.06
C ASP A 76 0.58 -9.76 -1.92
N VAL A 77 -0.22 -9.66 -0.86
CA VAL A 77 0.06 -8.84 0.32
C VAL A 77 0.01 -9.69 1.58
N ASN A 78 0.72 -9.26 2.63
CA ASN A 78 0.58 -9.84 3.95
C ASN A 78 0.02 -8.79 4.90
N VAL A 79 -1.27 -8.91 5.24
CA VAL A 79 -2.00 -7.95 6.07
C VAL A 79 -1.83 -8.31 7.54
N SER A 80 -0.93 -7.59 8.22
CA SER A 80 -0.76 -7.70 9.66
C SER A 80 -1.56 -6.60 10.38
N GLN A 81 -1.94 -6.88 11.62
CA GLN A 81 -2.42 -5.87 12.55
C GLN A 81 -1.27 -4.89 12.80
N GLN A 82 -1.31 -3.70 12.23
CA GLN A 82 -0.38 -2.66 12.64
C GLN A 82 -0.92 -2.04 13.94
N PRO A 83 -0.19 -2.09 15.07
CA PRO A 83 -0.52 -1.26 16.22
C PRO A 83 -0.53 0.19 15.73
N ARG A 84 -1.57 0.96 16.06
CA ARG A 84 -1.57 2.41 15.81
C ARG A 84 -0.27 2.94 16.42
N ARG A 85 0.72 3.31 15.60
CA ARG A 85 1.90 4.00 16.10
C ARG A 85 1.42 5.36 16.58
N SER A 86 1.17 5.50 17.88
CA SER A 86 1.17 6.79 18.54
C SER A 86 2.58 7.35 18.34
N GLY A 87 2.71 8.24 17.36
CA GLY A 87 3.94 8.98 17.14
C GLY A 87 4.03 10.10 18.16
N SER A 88 4.99 9.99 19.09
CA SER A 88 5.68 11.15 19.65
C SER A 88 7.08 10.72 20.10
N THR A 89 7.97 10.51 19.14
CA THR A 89 9.41 10.51 19.46
C THR A 89 9.82 11.97 19.64
N THR A 90 9.68 12.50 20.86
CA THR A 90 10.46 13.67 21.26
C THR A 90 11.91 13.20 21.37
N LEU A 91 12.70 13.45 20.32
CA LEU A 91 14.12 13.15 20.28
C LEU A 91 14.83 13.97 21.37
N ARG A 92 15.30 13.29 22.42
CA ARG A 92 16.28 13.88 23.35
C ARG A 92 17.65 13.85 22.65
N PRO A 93 18.43 14.95 22.59
CA PRO A 93 19.75 14.91 21.97
C PRO A 93 20.70 13.99 22.76
N PRO A 94 21.58 13.23 22.10
CA PRO A 94 22.51 12.32 22.77
C PRO A 94 23.64 13.09 23.46
N ARG A 95 23.91 12.75 24.72
CA ARG A 95 25.14 13.14 25.44
C ARG A 95 26.26 12.18 25.03
N PRO A 96 27.49 12.64 24.70
CA PRO A 96 28.58 11.74 24.38
C PRO A 96 29.20 11.19 25.67
N GLY A 97 29.32 9.87 25.78
CA GLY A 97 30.05 9.28 26.90
C GLY A 97 29.99 7.77 27.03
N ARG A 98 31.05 7.13 26.51
CA ARG A 98 31.71 5.90 27.00
C ARG A 98 31.15 4.54 26.55
N ALA A 99 31.99 3.85 25.78
CA ALA A 99 31.88 2.47 25.36
C ALA A 99 31.89 1.50 26.57
N ALA A 100 31.02 0.49 26.53
CA ALA A 100 31.08 -0.69 27.37
C ALA A 100 30.65 -1.94 26.57
N THR A 101 31.31 -3.05 26.88
CA THR A 101 31.57 -4.22 26.05
C THR A 101 30.57 -5.37 26.26
N ARG A 102 30.37 -6.17 25.19
CA ARG A 102 29.96 -7.61 25.14
C ARG A 102 28.45 -7.96 24.98
N PRO A 103 28.12 -9.20 24.55
CA PRO A 103 27.65 -9.45 23.18
C PRO A 103 26.23 -10.05 23.17
N GLY A 104 25.35 -9.54 22.30
CA GLY A 104 23.97 -10.01 22.21
C GLY A 104 23.55 -10.18 20.77
N ARG A 105 23.34 -11.43 20.37
CA ARG A 105 22.76 -11.89 19.10
C ARG A 105 21.43 -11.14 18.87
N GLY A 106 21.46 -10.09 18.04
CA GLY A 106 20.33 -9.19 17.80
C GLY A 106 19.69 -9.45 16.45
N ALA A 107 18.49 -10.00 16.49
CA ALA A 107 17.72 -10.44 15.33
C ALA A 107 17.50 -9.33 14.27
N VAL A 108 17.67 -9.70 13.01
CA VAL A 108 17.22 -8.94 11.84
C VAL A 108 15.69 -8.85 11.88
N HIS A 109 15.13 -7.72 12.31
CA HIS A 109 13.72 -7.34 12.10
C HIS A 109 13.70 -5.82 11.94
N GLY A 110 13.15 -5.22 10.90
CA GLY A 110 12.05 -5.64 10.06
C GLY A 110 11.31 -4.36 9.70
N GLY A 111 11.03 -4.16 8.42
CA GLY A 111 10.32 -2.95 8.00
C GLY A 111 10.41 -2.65 6.52
N ARG A 112 10.39 -3.67 5.65
CA ARG A 112 10.03 -3.41 4.24
C ARG A 112 8.55 -3.06 4.25
N LYS A 113 8.23 -1.76 4.24
CA LYS A 113 6.93 -1.30 3.77
C LYS A 113 6.74 -1.95 2.40
N ALA A 114 5.71 -2.76 2.24
CA ALA A 114 5.34 -3.29 0.94
C ALA A 114 4.77 -2.15 0.10
N ALA A 115 5.65 -1.26 -0.36
CA ALA A 115 5.37 -0.34 -1.45
C ALA A 115 5.59 -1.14 -2.73
N TRP A 116 4.52 -1.76 -3.24
CA TRP A 116 4.57 -2.39 -4.55
C TRP A 116 4.57 -1.26 -5.59
N ARG A 117 5.64 -1.19 -6.39
CA ARG A 117 5.78 -0.26 -7.52
C ARG A 117 5.58 -1.06 -8.80
N GLY A 118 4.34 -1.19 -9.24
CA GLY A 118 4.06 -1.62 -10.61
C GLY A 118 4.05 -0.42 -11.52
N SER A 119 4.84 -0.47 -12.59
CA SER A 119 4.66 0.42 -13.74
C SER A 119 3.80 -0.35 -14.73
N LEU A 120 2.65 0.21 -15.11
CA LEU A 120 1.84 -0.34 -16.18
C LEU A 120 1.92 0.62 -17.37
N ALA A 121 2.18 0.04 -18.53
CA ALA A 121 2.39 0.73 -19.79
C ALA A 121 1.12 1.52 -20.17
#